data_AF-A0A7R9FCK6-F1
#
_entry.id   AF-A0A7R9FCK6-F1
#
_cell.length_a   1.000
_cell.length_b   1.000
_cell.length_c   1.000
_cell.angle_alpha   90.00
_cell.angle_beta   90.00
_cell.angle_gamma   90.00
#
_symmetry.space_group_name_H-M   'P 1'
#
loop_
_entity.id
_entity.type
_entity.pdbx_description
1 polymer ?
#
loop_
_entity_poly.entity_id
_entity_poly.type
_entity_poly.pdbx_seq_one_letter_code
_entity_poly.pdbx_strand_id
1 'polypeptide(L)'
;MEGYDFLQFETTLSTILKNSPGNDTEEYYKKYLKLLYKHDKLSLLLEEARRMHELYPSSSYPLEWICKVYGEEVAHGRDGWTDVEELCDKLTAISPDSTIGVVSRGALLMKRGDLVTALDLLKKAIEDGPNSWCPWALLGQCQLKLYNYSESEHYLTEALRLAEKQPTSDAQLSKTLGAMLIKALALQDSEEKRKIAVDKGIQ
;
A
#
# COMPACT_ATOMS: atom_id res chain seq x y z
N MET A 1 -11.88 -11.31 -22.70
CA MET A 1 -10.61 -11.40 -23.48
C MET A 1 -9.39 -11.20 -22.59
N GLU A 2 -9.41 -10.28 -21.60
CA GLU A 2 -8.23 -10.01 -20.73
C GLU A 2 -7.70 -11.20 -19.90
N GLY A 3 -8.55 -12.14 -19.48
CA GLY A 3 -8.09 -13.30 -18.68
C GLY A 3 -7.27 -14.33 -19.47
N TYR A 4 -7.45 -14.40 -20.79
CA TYR A 4 -6.71 -15.33 -21.65
C TYR A 4 -5.28 -14.83 -21.89
N ASP A 5 -5.12 -13.52 -22.13
CA ASP A 5 -3.83 -12.88 -22.35
C ASP A 5 -2.95 -12.90 -21.08
N PHE A 6 -3.56 -12.74 -19.89
CA PHE A 6 -2.84 -12.84 -18.62
C PHE A 6 -2.29 -14.26 -18.37
N LEU A 7 -3.13 -15.30 -18.55
CA LEU A 7 -2.73 -16.69 -18.31
C LEU A 7 -1.63 -17.14 -19.28
N GLN A 8 -1.72 -16.72 -20.55
CA GLN A 8 -0.71 -17.03 -21.56
C GLN A 8 0.60 -16.29 -21.26
N PHE A 9 0.53 -15.02 -20.83
CA PHE A 9 1.70 -14.25 -20.41
C PHE A 9 2.36 -14.85 -19.16
N GLU A 10 1.58 -15.22 -18.15
CA GLU A 10 2.04 -15.90 -16.93
C GLU A 10 2.72 -17.24 -17.24
N THR A 11 2.11 -18.05 -18.09
CA THR A 11 2.68 -19.36 -18.50
C THR A 11 3.98 -19.16 -19.26
N THR A 12 4.02 -18.18 -20.17
CA THR A 12 5.22 -17.87 -20.97
C THR A 12 6.34 -17.35 -20.07
N LEU A 13 6.03 -16.43 -19.17
CA LEU A 13 7.01 -15.78 -18.33
C LEU A 13 7.53 -16.74 -17.25
N SER A 14 6.68 -17.54 -16.61
CA SER A 14 7.11 -18.62 -15.71
C SER A 14 7.99 -19.67 -16.41
N THR A 15 7.75 -19.96 -17.69
CA THR A 15 8.59 -20.85 -18.50
C THR A 15 9.95 -20.23 -18.78
N ILE A 16 10.01 -18.94 -19.14
CA ILE A 16 11.27 -18.20 -19.35
C ILE A 16 12.09 -18.18 -18.05
N LEU A 17 11.45 -17.85 -16.92
CA LEU A 17 12.10 -17.80 -15.61
C LEU A 17 12.71 -19.16 -15.20
N LYS A 18 12.06 -20.28 -15.55
CA LYS A 18 12.58 -21.63 -15.28
C LYS A 18 13.75 -22.05 -16.17
N ASN A 19 13.82 -21.53 -17.40
CA ASN A 19 14.73 -22.05 -18.43
C ASN A 19 15.98 -21.19 -18.68
N SER A 20 16.00 -19.91 -18.26
CA SER A 20 17.14 -19.01 -18.47
C SER A 20 17.35 -18.10 -17.25
N PRO A 21 18.17 -18.46 -16.26
CA PRO A 21 18.55 -17.58 -15.16
C PRO A 21 19.76 -16.71 -15.57
N GLY A 22 19.50 -15.51 -16.10
CA GLY A 22 20.52 -14.52 -16.47
C GLY A 22 20.10 -13.09 -16.07
N ASN A 23 20.81 -12.06 -16.56
CA ASN A 23 20.46 -10.66 -16.26
C ASN A 23 19.10 -10.23 -16.84
N ASP A 24 18.70 -10.78 -17.99
CA ASP A 24 17.39 -10.49 -18.60
C ASP A 24 16.23 -10.94 -17.69
N THR A 25 16.48 -11.95 -16.85
CA THR A 25 15.53 -12.56 -15.92
C THR A 25 15.09 -11.61 -14.82
N GLU A 26 15.96 -10.72 -14.33
CA GLU A 26 15.57 -9.70 -13.36
C GLU A 26 14.55 -8.72 -13.95
N GLU A 27 14.76 -8.29 -15.21
CA GLU A 27 13.84 -7.37 -15.90
C GLU A 27 12.49 -8.03 -16.20
N TYR A 28 12.48 -9.33 -16.52
CA TYR A 28 11.23 -10.09 -16.66
C TYR A 28 10.48 -10.19 -15.33
N TYR A 29 11.17 -10.45 -14.23
CA TYR A 29 10.59 -10.41 -12.89
C TYR A 29 9.97 -9.03 -12.59
N LYS A 30 10.67 -7.94 -12.91
CA LYS A 30 10.16 -6.58 -12.68
C LYS A 30 8.83 -6.34 -13.37
N LYS A 31 8.71 -6.76 -14.64
CA LYS A 31 7.48 -6.67 -15.43
C LYS A 31 6.38 -7.59 -14.89
N TYR A 32 6.75 -8.77 -14.43
CA TYR A 32 5.80 -9.74 -13.89
C TYR A 32 5.14 -9.26 -12.60
N LEU A 33 5.92 -8.78 -11.61
CA LEU A 33 5.37 -8.27 -10.36
C LEU A 33 4.40 -7.09 -10.60
N LYS A 34 4.75 -6.19 -11.53
CA LYS A 34 3.86 -5.10 -11.98
C LYS A 34 2.54 -5.63 -12.54
N LEU A 35 2.60 -6.68 -13.36
CA LEU A 35 1.39 -7.27 -13.96
C LEU A 35 0.53 -7.96 -12.90
N LEU A 36 1.14 -8.73 -11.99
CA LEU A 36 0.44 -9.39 -10.89
C LEU A 36 -0.31 -8.35 -10.03
N TYR A 37 0.32 -7.22 -9.75
CA TYR A 37 -0.31 -6.12 -9.02
C TYR A 37 -1.51 -5.54 -9.79
N LYS A 38 -1.34 -5.28 -11.10
CA LYS A 38 -2.40 -4.75 -11.96
C LYS A 38 -3.63 -5.66 -12.01
N HIS A 39 -3.44 -6.97 -11.91
CA HIS A 39 -4.52 -7.97 -11.93
C HIS A 39 -4.96 -8.43 -10.52
N ASP A 40 -4.57 -7.71 -9.48
CA ASP A 40 -4.94 -7.98 -8.07
C ASP A 40 -4.58 -9.41 -7.60
N LYS A 41 -3.47 -9.95 -8.12
CA LYS A 41 -2.94 -11.26 -7.74
C LYS A 41 -1.94 -11.14 -6.60
N LEU A 42 -2.35 -10.52 -5.50
CA LEU A 42 -1.45 -10.14 -4.40
C LEU A 42 -0.73 -11.34 -3.77
N SER A 43 -1.41 -12.47 -3.53
CA SER A 43 -0.77 -13.66 -2.95
C SER A 43 0.38 -14.18 -3.81
N LEU A 44 0.17 -14.26 -5.13
CA LEU A 44 1.18 -14.72 -6.07
C LEU A 44 2.29 -13.67 -6.26
N LEU A 45 1.94 -12.37 -6.25
CA LEU A 45 2.91 -11.29 -6.27
C LEU A 45 3.90 -11.42 -5.11
N LEU A 46 3.41 -11.68 -3.90
CA LEU A 46 4.25 -11.82 -2.73
C LEU A 46 5.14 -13.05 -2.79
N GLU A 47 4.62 -14.18 -3.27
CA GLU A 47 5.41 -15.39 -3.49
C GLU A 47 6.56 -15.15 -4.48
N GLU A 48 6.25 -14.55 -5.64
CA GLU A 48 7.23 -14.32 -6.70
C GLU A 48 8.20 -13.17 -6.37
N ALA A 49 7.78 -12.16 -5.60
CA ALA A 49 8.68 -11.14 -5.09
C ALA A 49 9.71 -11.73 -4.12
N ARG A 50 9.31 -12.69 -3.28
CA ARG A 50 10.23 -13.41 -2.39
C ARG A 50 11.21 -14.26 -3.18
N ARG A 51 10.73 -15.02 -4.17
CA ARG A 51 11.60 -15.78 -5.08
C ARG A 51 12.59 -14.86 -5.80
N MET A 52 12.14 -13.69 -6.29
CA MET A 52 13.03 -12.70 -6.90
C MET A 52 14.08 -12.20 -5.90
N HIS A 53 13.71 -11.96 -4.64
CA HIS A 53 14.67 -11.54 -3.62
C HIS A 53 15.72 -12.62 -3.31
N GLU A 54 15.34 -13.90 -3.32
CA GLU A 54 16.28 -15.03 -3.16
C GLU A 54 17.29 -15.10 -4.33
N LEU A 55 16.83 -14.86 -5.56
CA LEU A 55 17.67 -14.87 -6.76
C LEU A 55 18.53 -13.61 -6.88
N TYR A 56 18.03 -12.47 -6.41
CA TYR A 56 18.68 -11.16 -6.51
C TYR A 56 18.69 -10.42 -5.16
N PRO A 57 19.49 -10.87 -4.17
CA PRO A 57 19.46 -10.31 -2.81
C PRO A 57 19.85 -8.84 -2.70
N SER A 58 20.58 -8.31 -3.68
CA SER A 58 20.99 -6.90 -3.76
C SER A 58 19.96 -5.99 -4.42
N SER A 59 18.88 -6.53 -5.00
CA SER A 59 17.84 -5.74 -5.67
C SER A 59 16.82 -5.25 -4.64
N SER A 60 16.58 -3.93 -4.58
CA SER A 60 15.54 -3.34 -3.71
C SER A 60 14.13 -3.63 -4.23
N TYR A 61 13.99 -3.82 -5.54
CA TYR A 61 12.71 -3.91 -6.24
C TYR A 61 11.73 -4.97 -5.69
N PRO A 62 12.12 -6.23 -5.43
CA PRO A 62 11.20 -7.19 -4.82
C PRO A 62 10.76 -6.77 -3.41
N LEU A 63 11.67 -6.21 -2.61
CA LEU A 63 11.36 -5.74 -1.26
C LEU A 63 10.42 -4.53 -1.29
N GLU A 64 10.57 -3.63 -2.26
CA GLU A 64 9.63 -2.52 -2.50
C GLU A 64 8.22 -3.06 -2.77
N TRP A 65 8.07 -4.10 -3.59
CA TRP A 65 6.74 -4.71 -3.83
C TRP A 65 6.14 -5.31 -2.55
N ILE A 66 6.94 -6.04 -1.78
CA ILE A 66 6.47 -6.63 -0.53
C ILE A 66 6.05 -5.53 0.47
N CYS A 67 6.89 -4.52 0.66
CA CYS A 67 6.63 -3.40 1.56
C CYS A 67 5.44 -2.54 1.13
N LYS A 68 5.26 -2.34 -0.18
CA LYS A 68 4.09 -1.65 -0.76
C LYS A 68 2.81 -2.40 -0.43
N VAL A 69 2.75 -3.70 -0.71
CA VAL A 69 1.56 -4.51 -0.43
C VAL A 69 1.29 -4.54 1.08
N TYR A 70 2.31 -4.68 1.92
CA TYR A 70 2.15 -4.55 3.36
C TYR A 70 1.50 -3.23 3.79
N GLY A 71 2.02 -2.09 3.31
CA GLY A 71 1.46 -0.78 3.64
C GLY A 71 -0.01 -0.66 3.22
N GLU A 72 -0.36 -1.20 2.06
CA GLU A 72 -1.74 -1.23 1.57
C GLU A 72 -2.62 -2.16 2.40
N GLU A 73 -2.16 -3.36 2.77
CA GLU A 73 -2.87 -4.27 3.68
C GLU A 73 -3.15 -3.63 5.04
N VAL A 74 -2.14 -2.97 5.63
CA VAL A 74 -2.30 -2.23 6.89
C VAL A 74 -3.30 -1.09 6.72
N ALA A 75 -3.27 -0.37 5.60
CA ALA A 75 -4.22 0.69 5.33
C ALA A 75 -5.66 0.16 5.16
N HIS A 76 -5.83 -1.07 4.67
CA HIS A 76 -7.12 -1.79 4.67
C HIS A 76 -7.54 -2.31 6.06
N GLY A 77 -6.70 -2.14 7.08
CA GLY A 77 -6.92 -2.71 8.41
C GLY A 77 -6.69 -4.23 8.46
N ARG A 78 -6.05 -4.81 7.43
CA ARG A 78 -5.66 -6.21 7.41
C ARG A 78 -4.33 -6.40 8.15
N ASP A 79 -4.18 -7.57 8.75
CA ASP A 79 -3.02 -7.94 9.54
C ASP A 79 -2.69 -9.42 9.30
N GLY A 80 -1.47 -9.84 9.64
CA GLY A 80 -1.01 -11.22 9.44
C GLY A 80 0.44 -11.33 8.95
N TRP A 81 1.16 -10.22 8.92
CA TRP A 81 2.56 -10.17 8.52
C TRP A 81 3.47 -10.43 9.71
N THR A 82 4.37 -11.39 9.59
CA THR A 82 5.26 -11.80 10.70
C THR A 82 6.71 -11.44 10.46
N ASP A 83 7.12 -11.27 9.21
CA ASP A 83 8.50 -11.02 8.79
C ASP A 83 8.72 -9.63 8.20
N VAL A 84 7.70 -8.78 8.20
CA VAL A 84 7.76 -7.50 7.49
C VAL A 84 8.77 -6.51 8.06
N GLU A 85 9.02 -6.54 9.37
CA GLU A 85 10.07 -5.70 9.97
C GLU A 85 11.44 -6.03 9.40
N GLU A 86 11.79 -7.32 9.32
CA GLU A 86 13.06 -7.77 8.73
C GLU A 86 13.18 -7.35 7.26
N LEU A 87 12.09 -7.45 6.50
CA LEU A 87 12.06 -7.06 5.08
C LEU A 87 12.17 -5.54 4.90
N CYS A 88 11.54 -4.75 5.78
CA CYS A 88 11.67 -3.29 5.79
C CYS A 88 13.10 -2.86 6.14
N ASP A 89 13.73 -3.52 7.11
CA ASP A 89 15.12 -3.25 7.50
C ASP A 89 16.09 -3.58 6.34
N LYS A 90 15.87 -4.71 5.66
CA LYS A 90 16.61 -5.06 4.43
C LYS A 90 16.42 -4.02 3.33
N LEU A 91 15.19 -3.57 3.09
CA LEU A 91 14.92 -2.53 2.09
C LEU A 91 15.64 -1.22 2.45
N THR A 92 15.58 -0.81 3.71
CA THR A 92 16.25 0.40 4.20
C THR A 92 17.77 0.30 4.04
N ALA A 93 18.35 -0.88 4.25
CA ALA A 93 19.78 -1.10 4.06
C ALA A 93 20.22 -1.03 2.58
N ILE A 94 19.36 -1.46 1.65
CA ILE A 94 19.66 -1.49 0.21
C ILE A 94 19.33 -0.15 -0.47
N SER A 95 18.18 0.45 -0.13
CA SER A 95 17.69 1.74 -0.66
C SER A 95 17.13 2.59 0.48
N PRO A 96 18.01 3.35 1.19
CA PRO A 96 17.61 4.21 2.30
C PRO A 96 16.67 5.36 1.90
N ASP A 97 16.64 5.70 0.61
CA ASP A 97 15.83 6.73 -0.02
C ASP A 97 14.50 6.20 -0.59
N SER A 98 14.23 4.90 -0.46
CA SER A 98 12.98 4.30 -0.92
C SER A 98 11.79 4.89 -0.18
N THR A 99 10.97 5.68 -0.87
CA THR A 99 9.71 6.21 -0.31
C THR A 99 8.78 5.08 0.14
N ILE A 100 8.80 3.93 -0.54
CA ILE A 100 8.03 2.74 -0.14
C ILE A 100 8.54 2.17 1.19
N GLY A 101 9.86 2.16 1.40
CA GLY A 101 10.48 1.82 2.69
C GLY A 101 10.02 2.77 3.80
N VAL A 102 9.96 4.07 3.52
CA VAL A 102 9.48 5.07 4.50
C VAL A 102 8.00 4.83 4.84
N VAL A 103 7.14 4.60 3.85
CA VAL A 103 5.70 4.34 4.06
C VAL A 103 5.46 3.07 4.87
N SER A 104 6.13 1.97 4.52
CA SER A 104 5.99 0.69 5.24
C SER A 104 6.49 0.78 6.68
N ARG A 105 7.58 1.50 6.94
CA ARG A 105 8.04 1.78 8.31
C ARG A 105 7.03 2.65 9.09
N GLY A 106 6.43 3.64 8.45
CA GLY A 106 5.34 4.43 9.04
C GLY A 106 4.13 3.55 9.40
N ALA A 107 3.75 2.62 8.52
CA ALA A 107 2.69 1.64 8.78
C ALA A 107 3.02 0.73 9.99
N LEU A 108 4.27 0.25 10.08
CA LEU A 108 4.74 -0.58 11.19
C LEU A 108 4.67 0.18 12.54
N LEU A 109 5.14 1.43 12.56
CA LEU A 109 5.08 2.28 13.75
C LEU A 109 3.65 2.58 14.18
N MET A 110 2.76 2.87 13.22
CA MET A 110 1.33 3.05 13.48
C MET A 110 0.72 1.78 14.12
N LYS A 111 1.07 0.60 13.61
CA LYS A 111 0.62 -0.69 14.17
C LYS A 111 1.13 -0.92 15.60
N ARG A 112 2.35 -0.44 15.91
CA ARG A 112 2.94 -0.47 17.26
C ARG A 112 2.39 0.59 18.20
N GLY A 113 1.58 1.51 17.70
CA GLY A 113 1.03 2.62 18.47
C GLY A 113 1.98 3.82 18.62
N ASP A 114 3.15 3.81 17.96
CA ASP A 114 4.00 4.99 17.86
C ASP A 114 3.48 5.93 16.76
N LEU A 115 2.37 6.59 17.07
CA LEU A 115 1.62 7.40 16.12
C LEU A 115 2.34 8.69 15.74
N VAL A 116 3.14 9.25 16.65
CA VAL A 116 3.85 10.52 16.41
C VAL A 116 4.97 10.29 15.38
N THR A 117 5.82 9.29 15.60
CA THR A 117 6.88 8.96 14.64
C THR A 117 6.30 8.48 13.30
N ALA A 118 5.18 7.75 13.33
CA ALA A 118 4.48 7.34 12.12
C ALA A 118 4.00 8.56 11.30
N LEU A 119 3.40 9.57 11.95
CA LEU A 119 2.97 10.79 11.27
C LEU A 119 4.12 11.50 10.57
N ASP A 120 5.27 11.66 11.25
CA ASP A 120 6.43 12.37 10.69
C ASP A 120 6.99 11.66 9.45
N LEU A 121 7.15 10.34 9.52
CA LEU A 121 7.62 9.55 8.37
C LEU A 121 6.64 9.60 7.20
N LEU A 122 5.34 9.46 7.47
CA LEU A 122 4.32 9.45 6.43
C LEU A 122 4.13 10.83 5.79
N LYS A 123 4.32 11.92 6.56
CA LYS A 123 4.36 13.30 6.03
C LYS A 123 5.54 13.51 5.09
N LYS A 124 6.73 13.05 5.50
CA LYS A 124 7.89 13.07 4.60
C LYS A 124 7.62 12.25 3.33
N ALA A 125 7.00 11.09 3.47
CA ALA A 125 6.68 10.25 2.32
C ALA A 125 5.74 10.95 1.33
N ILE A 126 4.75 11.74 1.75
CA ILE A 126 3.89 12.49 0.80
C ILE A 126 4.64 13.65 0.12
N GLU A 127 5.61 14.28 0.80
CA GLU A 127 6.44 15.35 0.25
C GLU A 127 7.36 14.83 -0.86
N ASP A 128 7.90 13.62 -0.70
CA ASP A 128 8.77 12.95 -1.68
C ASP A 128 8.01 12.49 -2.95
N GLY A 129 6.69 12.75 -3.04
CA GLY A 129 5.91 12.68 -4.27
C GLY A 129 5.39 11.31 -4.76
N PRO A 130 5.16 10.28 -3.93
CA PRO A 130 4.46 9.09 -4.39
C PRO A 130 3.00 9.48 -4.67
N ASN A 131 2.59 9.36 -5.94
CA ASN A 131 1.18 9.44 -6.35
C ASN A 131 0.41 8.19 -5.88
N SER A 132 0.42 7.93 -4.57
CA SER A 132 -0.16 6.77 -3.91
C SER A 132 -1.13 7.22 -2.82
N TRP A 133 -2.30 6.60 -2.76
CA TRP A 133 -3.30 6.85 -1.72
C TRP A 133 -2.86 6.33 -0.34
N CYS A 134 -1.94 5.35 -0.30
CA CYS A 134 -1.56 4.62 0.91
C CYS A 134 -1.03 5.52 2.06
N PRO A 135 0.00 6.38 1.86
CA PRO A 135 0.48 7.24 2.94
C PRO A 135 -0.60 8.20 3.47
N TRP A 136 -1.47 8.71 2.59
CA TRP A 136 -2.61 9.56 2.98
C TRP A 136 -3.61 8.78 3.86
N ALA A 137 -3.93 7.54 3.49
CA ALA A 137 -4.82 6.69 4.29
C ALA A 137 -4.24 6.39 5.67
N LEU A 138 -2.94 6.09 5.76
CA LEU A 138 -2.24 5.82 7.01
C LEU A 138 -2.17 7.07 7.90
N LEU A 139 -1.93 8.25 7.33
CA LEU A 139 -2.01 9.53 8.07
C LEU A 139 -3.40 9.77 8.64
N GLY A 140 -4.45 9.56 7.82
CA GLY A 140 -5.83 9.65 8.28
C GLY A 140 -6.13 8.73 9.46
N GLN A 141 -5.66 7.49 9.40
CA GLN A 141 -5.81 6.52 10.50
C GLN A 141 -5.01 6.90 11.75
N CYS A 142 -3.79 7.43 11.60
CA CYS A 142 -3.03 7.96 12.73
C CYS A 142 -3.80 9.09 13.41
N GLN A 143 -4.34 10.04 12.64
CA GLN A 143 -5.11 11.16 13.18
C GLN A 143 -6.42 10.71 13.84
N LEU A 144 -7.11 9.70 13.31
CA LEU A 144 -8.26 9.08 13.99
C LEU A 144 -7.88 8.53 15.36
N LYS A 145 -6.74 7.82 15.46
CA LYS A 145 -6.25 7.24 16.72
C LYS A 145 -5.80 8.30 17.72
N LEU A 146 -5.38 9.47 17.23
CA LEU A 146 -5.03 10.64 18.02
C LEU A 146 -6.22 11.56 18.34
N TYR A 147 -7.44 11.19 17.93
CA TYR A 147 -8.66 11.98 18.12
C TYR A 147 -8.66 13.33 17.37
N ASN A 148 -7.76 13.50 16.39
CA ASN A 148 -7.66 14.70 15.55
C ASN A 148 -8.56 14.55 14.32
N TYR A 149 -9.87 14.61 14.53
CA TYR A 149 -10.86 14.23 13.51
C TYR A 149 -10.90 15.17 12.29
N SER A 150 -10.57 16.45 12.46
CA SER A 150 -10.51 17.41 11.35
C SER A 150 -9.33 17.11 10.40
N GLU A 151 -8.14 16.86 10.95
CA GLU A 151 -6.98 16.43 10.18
C GLU A 151 -7.21 15.06 9.53
N SER A 152 -7.86 14.16 10.26
CA SER A 152 -8.25 12.85 9.71
C SER A 152 -9.18 13.00 8.50
N GLU A 153 -10.17 13.89 8.55
CA GLU A 153 -11.07 14.15 7.43
C GLU A 153 -10.27 14.61 6.19
N HIS A 154 -9.33 15.54 6.38
CA HIS A 154 -8.48 16.04 5.31
C HIS A 154 -7.68 14.90 4.64
N TYR A 155 -6.93 14.13 5.42
CA TYR A 155 -6.09 13.06 4.88
C TYR A 155 -6.89 11.93 4.22
N LEU A 156 -8.03 11.53 4.81
CA LEU A 156 -8.87 10.46 4.25
C LEU A 156 -9.58 10.91 2.96
N THR A 157 -9.93 12.19 2.85
CA THR A 157 -10.51 12.76 1.62
C THR A 157 -9.51 12.70 0.48
N GLU A 158 -8.25 13.08 0.72
CA GLU A 158 -7.20 12.99 -0.29
C GLU A 158 -6.86 11.53 -0.65
N ALA A 159 -6.83 10.63 0.35
CA ALA A 159 -6.65 9.20 0.10
C ALA A 159 -7.72 8.64 -0.84
N LEU A 160 -8.99 8.95 -0.60
CA LEU A 160 -10.09 8.50 -1.44
C LEU A 160 -10.01 9.08 -2.86
N ARG A 161 -9.72 10.38 -2.97
CA ARG A 161 -9.53 11.06 -4.28
C ARG A 161 -8.37 10.47 -5.09
N LEU A 162 -7.31 10.00 -4.44
CA LEU A 162 -6.18 9.35 -5.11
C LEU A 162 -6.50 7.90 -5.47
N ALA A 163 -7.21 7.17 -4.61
CA ALA A 163 -7.65 5.80 -4.87
C ALA A 163 -8.56 5.74 -6.11
N GLU A 164 -9.55 6.64 -6.23
CA GLU A 164 -10.47 6.72 -7.37
C GLU A 164 -9.76 6.98 -8.71
N LYS A 165 -8.59 7.63 -8.69
CA LYS A 165 -7.78 7.87 -9.90
C LYS A 165 -6.97 6.65 -10.32
N GLN A 166 -6.82 5.64 -9.47
CA GLN A 166 -6.07 4.44 -9.80
C GLN A 166 -6.96 3.44 -10.58
N PRO A 167 -6.48 2.87 -11.70
CA PRO A 167 -7.24 1.88 -12.48
C PRO A 167 -7.60 0.62 -11.68
N THR A 168 -6.82 0.33 -10.64
CA THR A 168 -6.97 -0.81 -9.73
C THR A 168 -7.79 -0.46 -8.49
N SER A 169 -8.59 0.62 -8.51
CA SER A 169 -9.40 1.05 -7.36
C SER A 169 -10.33 -0.07 -6.90
N ASP A 170 -9.92 -0.74 -5.83
CA ASP A 170 -10.68 -1.80 -5.16
C ASP A 170 -11.94 -1.20 -4.53
N ALA A 171 -13.12 -1.76 -4.84
CA ALA A 171 -14.38 -1.33 -4.22
C ALA A 171 -14.33 -1.46 -2.70
N GLN A 172 -13.57 -2.43 -2.18
CA GLN A 172 -13.36 -2.62 -0.76
C GLN A 172 -12.48 -1.52 -0.16
N LEU A 173 -11.47 -1.02 -0.90
CA LEU A 173 -10.67 0.14 -0.50
C LEU A 173 -11.56 1.38 -0.32
N SER A 174 -12.35 1.71 -1.34
CA SER A 174 -13.24 2.89 -1.30
C SER A 174 -14.24 2.81 -0.15
N LYS A 175 -14.79 1.61 0.10
CA LYS A 175 -15.68 1.38 1.25
C LYS A 175 -14.97 1.55 2.59
N THR A 176 -13.74 1.05 2.70
CA THR A 176 -12.94 1.13 3.94
C THR A 176 -12.57 2.59 4.25
N LEU A 177 -12.03 3.32 3.27
CA LEU A 177 -11.70 4.74 3.41
C LEU A 177 -12.96 5.58 3.66
N GLY A 178 -14.06 5.30 2.96
CA GLY A 178 -15.34 5.97 3.15
C GLY A 178 -15.88 5.78 4.58
N ALA A 179 -15.83 4.56 5.11
CA ALA A 179 -16.24 4.29 6.50
C ALA A 179 -15.37 5.04 7.53
N MET A 180 -14.05 5.09 7.30
CA MET A 180 -13.14 5.88 8.15
C MET A 180 -13.46 7.38 8.07
N LEU A 181 -13.75 7.91 6.87
CA LEU A 181 -14.10 9.31 6.67
C LEU A 181 -15.42 9.67 7.34
N ILE A 182 -16.46 8.83 7.20
CA ILE A 182 -17.74 8.99 7.90
C ILE A 182 -17.51 9.04 9.41
N LYS A 183 -16.68 8.14 9.93
CA LYS A 183 -16.31 8.13 11.36
C LYS A 183 -15.61 9.43 11.77
N ALA A 184 -14.66 9.92 10.98
CA ALA A 184 -13.97 11.19 11.24
C ALA A 184 -14.98 12.36 11.29
N LEU A 185 -15.88 12.44 10.31
CA LEU A 185 -16.92 13.47 10.25
C LEU A 185 -17.89 13.41 11.45
N ALA A 186 -18.35 12.22 11.81
CA ALA A 186 -19.32 12.01 12.89
C ALA A 186 -18.77 12.37 14.27
N LEU A 187 -17.45 12.19 14.47
CA LEU A 187 -16.78 12.44 15.75
C LEU A 187 -16.32 13.90 15.91
N GLN A 188 -16.46 14.75 14.89
CA GLN A 188 -16.22 16.18 15.02
C GLN A 188 -17.30 16.86 15.86
N ASP A 189 -16.92 17.93 16.56
CA ASP A 189 -17.86 18.79 17.28
C ASP A 189 -18.53 19.81 16.34
N SER A 190 -19.17 19.29 15.28
CA SER A 190 -19.91 20.08 14.31
C SER A 190 -21.18 19.33 13.89
N GLU A 191 -22.33 19.97 14.10
CA GLU A 191 -23.63 19.42 13.70
C GLU A 191 -23.72 19.24 12.17
N GLU A 192 -23.14 20.18 11.42
CA GLU A 192 -23.03 20.08 9.96
C GLU A 192 -22.24 18.85 9.54
N LYS A 193 -21.08 18.60 10.16
CA LYS A 193 -20.23 17.43 9.85
C LYS A 193 -20.93 16.12 10.20
N ARG A 194 -21.65 16.08 11.32
CA ARG A 194 -22.49 14.91 11.69
C ARG A 194 -23.60 14.65 10.69
N LYS A 195 -24.25 15.69 10.17
CA LYS A 195 -25.25 15.56 9.10
C LYS A 195 -24.63 14.99 7.81
N ILE A 196 -23.49 15.53 7.39
CA ILE A 196 -22.75 15.01 6.22
C ILE A 196 -22.38 13.53 6.41
N ALA A 197 -21.98 13.14 7.63
CA ALA A 197 -21.66 11.75 7.95
C ALA A 197 -22.87 10.82 7.77
N VAL A 198 -24.06 11.24 8.23
CA VAL A 198 -25.31 10.48 8.07
C VAL A 198 -25.68 10.37 6.60
N ASP A 199 -25.64 11.47 5.84
CA ASP A 199 -25.99 11.49 4.43
C ASP A 199 -25.06 10.58 3.61
N LYS A 200 -23.77 10.55 3.94
CA LYS A 200 -22.78 9.64 3.33
C LYS A 200 -22.94 8.18 3.75
N GLY A 201 -23.50 7.89 4.93
CA GLY A 201 -23.65 6.54 5.46
C GLY A 201 -24.83 5.74 4.90
N ILE A 202 -25.75 6.40 4.19
CA ILE A 202 -26.99 5.79 3.64
C ILE A 202 -26.86 5.47 2.13
N GLN A 203 -25.77 5.91 1.48
CA GLN A 203 -25.45 5.64 0.07
C GLN A 203 -24.67 4.33 -0.09
#